data_AF-T0T4M3-F1
#
_entry.id   AF-T0T4M3-F1
#
_cell.length_a   1.000
_cell.length_b   1.000
_cell.length_c   1.000
_cell.angle_alpha   90.00
_cell.angle_beta   90.00
_cell.angle_gamma   90.00
#
_symmetry.space_group_name_H-M   'P 1'
#
loop_
_entity.id
_entity.type
_entity.pdbx_description
1 polymer ?
#
loop_
_entity_poly.entity_id
_entity_poly.type
_entity_poly.pdbx_seq_one_letter_code
_entity_poly.pdbx_strand_id
1 'polypeptide(L)'
;MDKAAKMAVELGYDYFASALTISPHKNSQVINSVGIEVQKVYATKYLPSDFKKNNGYRRSVEMCEEYDIYRQCYCGCVFAAKIQGVDLNQIKKEAKEFMVGKDGEKEFPHIRFTFEGKEI
;
A
#
# COMPACT_ATOMS: atom_id res chain seq x y z
N MET A 1 -3.22 -5.09 -5.10
CA MET A 1 -4.62 -4.62 -5.28
C MET A 1 -5.40 -5.58 -6.15
N ASP A 2 -4.78 -6.16 -7.17
CA ASP A 2 -5.27 -7.29 -7.97
C ASP A 2 -6.21 -8.28 -7.24
N LYS A 3 -5.71 -9.00 -6.23
CA LYS A 3 -6.51 -9.94 -5.43
C LYS A 3 -7.78 -9.33 -4.80
N ALA A 4 -7.69 -8.08 -4.34
CA ALA A 4 -8.83 -7.39 -3.75
C ALA A 4 -9.88 -7.02 -4.82
N ALA A 5 -9.43 -6.58 -6.00
CA ALA A 5 -10.31 -6.31 -7.14
C ALA A 5 -10.99 -7.59 -7.64
N LYS A 6 -10.25 -8.69 -7.75
CA LYS A 6 -10.79 -10.01 -8.08
C LYS A 6 -11.89 -10.44 -7.10
N MET A 7 -11.63 -10.37 -5.80
CA MET A 7 -12.64 -10.72 -4.80
C MET A 7 -13.85 -9.78 -4.84
N ALA A 8 -13.66 -8.50 -5.12
CA ALA A 8 -14.77 -7.57 -5.26
C ALA A 8 -15.68 -7.94 -6.44
N VAL A 9 -15.13 -8.41 -7.56
CA VAL A 9 -15.93 -8.95 -8.67
C VAL A 9 -16.66 -10.23 -8.27
N GLU A 10 -15.95 -11.18 -7.65
CA GLU A 10 -16.53 -12.48 -7.24
C GLU A 10 -17.68 -12.31 -6.24
N LEU A 11 -17.60 -11.33 -5.35
CA LEU A 11 -18.62 -11.04 -4.33
C LEU A 11 -19.68 -10.01 -4.79
N GLY A 12 -19.57 -9.47 -6.01
CA GLY A 12 -20.54 -8.52 -6.56
C GLY A 12 -20.50 -7.13 -5.94
N TYR A 13 -19.34 -6.67 -5.47
CA TYR A 13 -19.16 -5.32 -4.93
C TYR A 13 -18.84 -4.28 -6.02
N ASP A 14 -19.46 -3.11 -5.89
CA ASP A 14 -19.27 -1.98 -6.83
C ASP A 14 -17.85 -1.41 -6.80
N TYR A 15 -17.23 -1.38 -5.62
CA TYR A 15 -15.93 -0.73 -5.39
C TYR A 15 -14.97 -1.58 -4.58
N PHE A 16 -13.68 -1.41 -4.85
CA PHE A 16 -12.58 -1.83 -3.98
C PHE A 16 -11.70 -0.62 -3.61
N ALA A 17 -10.98 -0.71 -2.49
CA ALA A 17 -10.16 0.38 -1.96
C ALA A 17 -8.90 -0.14 -1.26
N SER A 18 -8.07 0.79 -0.76
CA SER A 18 -6.91 0.46 0.07
C SER A 18 -6.96 1.22 1.39
N ALA A 19 -6.78 0.49 2.50
CA ALA A 19 -6.60 1.10 3.81
C ALA A 19 -5.26 1.86 3.94
N LEU A 20 -4.30 1.69 3.02
CA LEU A 20 -2.98 2.31 3.11
C LEU A 20 -3.02 3.86 3.08
N THR A 21 -4.10 4.44 2.53
CA THR A 21 -4.26 5.90 2.37
C THR A 21 -4.59 6.62 3.68
N ILE A 22 -4.88 5.89 4.78
CA ILE A 22 -5.03 6.48 6.13
C ILE A 22 -3.68 6.87 6.76
N SER A 23 -2.60 6.23 6.34
CA SER A 23 -1.29 6.43 6.97
C SER A 23 -0.66 7.75 6.52
N PRO A 24 -0.19 8.60 7.46
CA PRO A 24 0.46 9.86 7.10
C PRO A 24 1.76 9.65 6.29
N HIS A 25 2.40 8.49 6.44
CA HIS A 25 3.68 8.16 5.81
C HIS A 25 3.57 7.54 4.42
N LYS A 26 2.35 7.29 3.92
CA LYS A 26 2.13 6.69 2.60
C LYS A 26 1.74 7.75 1.57
N ASN A 27 2.24 7.59 0.34
CA ASN A 27 1.89 8.46 -0.78
C ASN A 27 0.54 8.01 -1.37
N SER A 28 -0.52 8.75 -1.06
CA SER A 28 -1.89 8.46 -1.52
C SER A 28 -2.03 8.58 -3.04
N GLN A 29 -1.28 9.47 -3.69
CA GLN A 29 -1.35 9.66 -5.14
C GLN A 29 -0.85 8.40 -5.88
N VAL A 30 0.30 7.86 -5.48
CA VAL A 30 0.86 6.63 -6.05
C VAL A 30 -0.05 5.43 -5.79
N ILE A 31 -0.60 5.33 -4.58
CA ILE A 31 -1.54 4.24 -4.24
C ILE A 31 -2.79 4.32 -5.14
N ASN A 32 -3.30 5.52 -5.34
CA ASN A 32 -4.49 5.73 -6.16
C ASN A 32 -4.21 5.48 -7.64
N SER A 33 -3.06 5.88 -8.19
CA SER A 33 -2.71 5.60 -9.59
C SER A 33 -2.67 4.09 -9.85
N VAL A 34 -2.03 3.31 -8.97
CA VAL A 34 -2.00 1.84 -9.06
C VAL A 34 -3.40 1.24 -8.97
N GLY A 35 -4.27 1.74 -8.09
CA GLY A 35 -5.65 1.27 -8.00
C GLY A 35 -6.45 1.53 -9.28
N ILE A 36 -6.27 2.71 -9.88
CA ILE A 36 -6.88 3.08 -11.16
C ILE A 36 -6.36 2.20 -12.31
N GLU A 37 -5.08 1.82 -12.32
CA GLU A 37 -4.53 0.88 -13.31
C GLU A 37 -5.16 -0.50 -13.17
N VAL A 38 -5.21 -1.04 -11.95
CA VAL A 38 -5.79 -2.35 -11.68
C VAL A 38 -7.28 -2.41 -12.05
N GLN A 39 -8.05 -1.35 -11.81
CA GLN A 39 -9.48 -1.36 -12.17
C GLN A 39 -9.72 -1.54 -13.69
N LYS A 40 -8.75 -1.18 -14.56
CA LYS A 40 -8.92 -1.26 -16.02
C LYS A 40 -9.16 -2.69 -16.52
N VAL A 41 -8.72 -3.69 -15.75
CA VAL A 41 -8.83 -5.11 -16.10
C VAL A 41 -9.90 -5.87 -15.30
N TYR A 42 -10.64 -5.17 -14.44
CA TYR A 42 -11.71 -5.75 -13.63
C TYR A 42 -13.03 -5.00 -13.84
N ALA A 43 -14.15 -5.69 -13.62
CA ALA A 43 -15.48 -5.08 -13.72
C ALA A 43 -15.87 -4.17 -12.52
N THR A 44 -15.07 -4.19 -11.45
CA THR A 44 -15.25 -3.37 -10.24
C THR A 44 -14.45 -2.06 -10.33
N LYS A 45 -14.90 -1.02 -9.62
CA LYS A 45 -14.26 0.31 -9.65
C LYS A 45 -13.30 0.48 -8.48
N TYR A 46 -12.20 1.19 -8.70
CA TYR A 46 -11.37 1.63 -7.58
C TYR A 46 -11.99 2.86 -6.94
N LEU A 47 -12.04 2.91 -5.59
CA LEU A 47 -12.45 4.10 -4.84
C LEU A 47 -11.21 4.92 -4.47
N PRO A 48 -10.93 6.04 -5.17
CA PRO A 48 -9.79 6.88 -4.85
C PRO A 48 -10.02 7.53 -3.51
N SER A 49 -9.04 7.39 -2.62
CA SER A 49 -9.17 7.88 -1.24
C SER A 49 -7.88 8.53 -0.77
N ASP A 50 -8.05 9.52 0.12
CA ASP A 50 -6.97 10.10 0.89
C ASP A 50 -7.47 10.26 2.34
N PHE A 51 -7.63 9.11 3.01
CA PHE A 51 -8.29 9.05 4.32
C PHE A 51 -7.53 9.81 5.43
N LYS A 52 -6.28 10.20 5.21
CA LYS A 52 -5.55 11.06 6.16
C LYS A 52 -5.95 12.55 6.10
N LYS A 53 -6.57 13.02 5.01
CA LYS A 53 -7.02 14.43 4.89
C LYS A 53 -8.15 14.73 5.88
N ASN A 54 -8.39 16.02 6.12
CA ASN A 54 -9.47 16.51 7.01
C ASN A 54 -9.43 15.88 8.41
N ASN A 55 -8.24 15.74 9.00
CA ASN A 55 -8.01 15.08 10.29
C ASN A 55 -8.42 13.60 10.34
N GLY A 56 -8.58 12.91 9.20
CA GLY A 56 -9.04 11.52 9.19
C GLY A 56 -8.09 10.55 9.90
N TYR A 57 -6.77 10.80 9.89
CA TYR A 57 -5.84 10.04 10.72
C TYR A 57 -6.13 10.23 12.22
N ARG A 58 -6.37 11.47 12.66
CA ARG A 58 -6.72 11.77 14.05
C ARG A 58 -8.05 11.11 14.44
N ARG A 59 -9.05 11.20 13.57
CA ARG A 59 -10.34 10.50 13.76
C ARG A 59 -10.14 9.00 13.91
N SER A 60 -9.20 8.40 13.17
CA SER A 60 -8.88 6.97 13.33
C SER A 60 -8.31 6.62 14.71
N VAL A 61 -7.61 7.55 15.37
CA VAL A 61 -7.08 7.37 16.72
C VAL A 61 -8.21 7.51 17.74
N GLU A 62 -9.02 8.56 17.62
CA GLU A 62 -10.21 8.78 18.46
C GLU A 62 -11.16 7.57 18.42
N MET A 63 -11.43 7.02 17.23
CA MET A 63 -12.25 5.81 17.09
C MET A 63 -11.64 4.59 17.79
N CYS A 64 -10.31 4.44 17.80
CA CYS A 64 -9.70 3.33 18.53
C CYS A 64 -9.95 3.44 20.05
N GLU A 65 -9.92 4.66 20.60
CA GLU A 65 -10.24 4.92 22.00
C GLU A 65 -11.72 4.70 22.29
N GLU A 66 -12.61 5.19 21.41
CA GLU A 66 -14.08 5.04 21.54
C GLU A 66 -14.53 3.58 21.52
N TYR A 67 -13.93 2.74 20.68
CA TYR A 67 -14.32 1.35 20.48
C TYR A 67 -13.48 0.33 21.25
N ASP A 68 -12.60 0.78 22.16
CA ASP A 68 -11.65 -0.07 22.89
C ASP A 68 -10.82 -0.99 21.97
N ILE A 69 -10.35 -0.42 20.85
CA ILE A 69 -9.54 -1.13 19.87
C ILE A 69 -8.07 -0.91 20.20
N TYR A 70 -7.36 -2.00 20.52
CA TYR A 70 -5.92 -1.97 20.71
C TYR A 70 -5.21 -1.48 19.44
N ARG A 71 -4.49 -0.35 19.58
CA ARG A 71 -3.71 0.25 18.49
C ARG A 71 -2.22 -0.03 18.67
N GLN A 72 -1.71 -0.99 17.91
CA GLN A 72 -0.30 -1.34 17.92
C GLN A 72 0.55 -0.17 17.36
N CYS A 73 1.44 0.38 18.20
CA CYS A 73 2.33 1.50 17.83
C CYS A 73 3.68 1.05 17.24
N TYR A 74 3.83 -0.24 16.94
CA TYR A 74 5.04 -0.83 16.40
C TYR A 74 4.72 -1.82 15.27
N CYS A 75 5.68 -2.05 14.38
CA CYS A 75 5.57 -3.10 13.38
C CYS A 75 6.19 -4.39 13.90
N GLY A 76 5.49 -5.53 13.74
CA GLY A 76 6.02 -6.85 14.09
C GLY A 76 7.34 -7.18 13.37
N CYS A 77 7.59 -6.59 12.20
CA CYS A 77 8.84 -6.77 11.45
C CYS A 77 10.09 -6.38 12.25
N VAL A 78 10.00 -5.43 13.19
CA VAL A 78 11.16 -5.02 14.01
C VAL A 78 11.63 -6.18 14.91
N PHE A 79 10.68 -6.96 15.45
CA PHE A 79 11.00 -8.12 16.28
C PHE A 79 11.54 -9.28 15.44
N ALA A 80 10.92 -9.55 14.29
CA ALA A 80 11.38 -10.58 13.37
C ALA A 80 12.81 -10.30 12.88
N ALA A 81 13.10 -9.04 12.50
CA ALA A 81 14.43 -8.61 12.08
C ALA A 81 15.45 -8.80 13.20
N LYS A 82 15.12 -8.42 14.43
CA LYS A 82 16.00 -8.60 15.59
C LYS A 82 16.33 -10.08 15.84
N ILE A 83 15.33 -10.97 15.76
CA ILE A 83 15.52 -12.42 15.93
C ILE A 83 16.43 -12.99 14.83
N GLN A 84 16.29 -12.48 13.60
CA GLN A 84 17.08 -12.93 12.44
C GLN A 84 18.46 -12.27 12.35
N GLY A 85 18.82 -11.37 13.28
CA GLY A 85 20.09 -10.63 13.23
C GLY A 85 20.16 -9.61 12.09
N VAL A 86 19.01 -9.14 11.60
CA VAL A 86 18.90 -8.22 10.46
C VAL A 86 18.94 -6.76 10.95
N ASP A 87 19.94 -6.00 10.51
CA ASP A 87 20.01 -4.55 10.74
C ASP A 87 19.19 -3.79 9.69
N LEU A 88 17.96 -3.41 10.06
CA LEU A 88 17.05 -2.64 9.21
C LEU A 88 17.59 -1.25 8.84
N ASN A 89 18.42 -0.63 9.69
CA ASN A 89 18.97 0.70 9.41
C ASN A 89 20.07 0.60 8.35
N GLN A 90 20.95 -0.40 8.47
CA GLN A 90 21.96 -0.69 7.46
C GLN A 90 21.31 -1.00 6.11
N ILE A 91 20.35 -1.93 6.07
CA ILE A 91 19.64 -2.30 4.83
C ILE A 91 18.97 -1.08 4.19
N LYS A 92 18.34 -0.23 4.99
CA LYS A 92 17.70 0.99 4.48
C LYS A 92 18.71 1.96 3.87
N LYS A 93 19.91 2.06 4.44
CA LYS A 93 20.99 2.90 3.90
C LYS A 93 21.49 2.33 2.57
N GLU A 94 21.82 1.04 2.54
CA GLU A 94 22.28 0.33 1.34
C GLU A 94 21.24 0.40 0.21
N ALA A 95 19.96 0.19 0.52
CA ALA A 95 18.88 0.29 -0.46
C ALA A 95 18.76 1.71 -1.05
N LYS A 96 18.93 2.75 -0.22
CA LYS A 96 18.93 4.13 -0.71
C LYS A 96 20.13 4.40 -1.61
N GLU A 97 21.32 4.00 -1.19
CA GLU A 97 22.57 4.14 -1.96
C GLU A 97 22.48 3.41 -3.30
N PHE A 98 21.94 2.20 -3.30
CA PHE A 98 21.69 1.42 -4.52
C PHE A 98 20.79 2.15 -5.51
N MET A 99 19.78 2.90 -5.04
CA MET A 99 18.82 3.62 -5.88
C MET A 99 19.35 4.99 -6.36
N VAL A 100 20.49 5.47 -5.86
CA VAL A 100 21.05 6.77 -6.28
C VAL A 100 21.43 6.71 -7.76
N GLY A 101 20.90 7.67 -8.54
CA GLY A 101 21.16 7.77 -9.97
C GLY A 101 20.40 6.77 -10.83
N LYS A 102 19.54 5.92 -10.23
CA LYS A 102 18.74 4.94 -10.95
C LYS A 102 17.36 5.45 -11.31
N ASP A 103 16.93 5.12 -12.52
CA ASP A 103 15.56 5.35 -12.97
C ASP A 103 14.75 4.06 -12.82
N GLY A 104 13.82 4.06 -11.87
CA GLY A 104 13.05 2.87 -11.51
C GLY A 104 12.24 2.29 -12.67
N GLU A 105 11.77 3.13 -13.60
CA GLU A 105 10.95 2.69 -14.73
C GLU A 105 11.78 2.07 -15.86
N LYS A 106 13.03 2.51 -16.02
CA LYS A 106 13.95 2.04 -17.07
C LYS A 106 14.78 0.84 -16.63
N GLU A 107 15.25 0.85 -15.39
CA GLU A 107 16.15 -0.19 -14.88
C GLU A 107 15.41 -1.41 -14.35
N PHE A 108 14.15 -1.25 -13.94
CA PHE A 108 13.35 -2.35 -13.42
C PHE A 108 12.01 -2.52 -14.18
N PRO A 109 12.05 -2.70 -15.52
CA PRO A 109 10.83 -2.78 -16.34
C PRO A 109 9.99 -4.02 -16.04
N HIS A 110 10.58 -5.06 -15.44
CA HIS A 110 9.90 -6.28 -15.04
C HIS A 110 9.08 -6.13 -13.74
N ILE A 111 9.30 -5.04 -12.96
CA ILE A 111 8.52 -4.74 -11.75
C ILE A 111 7.27 -3.94 -12.17
N ARG A 112 6.53 -4.45 -13.14
CA ARG A 112 5.28 -3.88 -13.61
C ARG A 112 4.14 -4.85 -13.37
N PHE A 113 2.96 -4.31 -13.13
CA PHE A 113 1.78 -5.13 -12.93
C PHE A 113 1.41 -5.80 -14.26
N THR A 114 1.35 -7.13 -14.24
CA THR A 114 0.91 -7.92 -15.38
C THR A 114 -0.37 -8.67 -15.02
N PHE A 115 -1.30 -8.72 -15.96
CA PHE A 115 -2.56 -9.45 -15.84
C PHE A 115 -2.68 -10.38 -17.05
N GLU A 116 -2.84 -11.67 -16.78
CA GLU A 116 -2.90 -12.72 -17.82
C GLU A 116 -1.73 -12.66 -18.83
N GLY A 117 -0.53 -12.28 -18.35
CA GLY A 117 0.68 -12.19 -19.19
C GLY A 117 0.79 -10.92 -20.04
N LYS A 118 -0.13 -9.96 -19.89
CA LYS A 118 -0.05 -8.64 -20.51
C LYS A 118 0.23 -7.55 -19.48
N GLU A 119 1.06 -6.60 -19.84
CA GLU A 119 1.32 -5.40 -19.04
C GLU A 119 0.15 -4.40 -19.19
N ILE A 120 -0.18 -3.68 -18.12
CA ILE A 120 -1.31 -2.73 -18.04
C ILE A 120 -0.84 -1.30 -17.83
#